data_AF-A0A6A6VUF8-F1
#
_entry.id   AF-A0A6A6VUF8-F1
#
_cell.length_a   1.000
_cell.length_b   1.000
_cell.length_c   1.000
_cell.angle_alpha   90.00
_cell.angle_beta   90.00
_cell.angle_gamma   90.00
#
_symmetry.space_group_name_H-M   'P 1'
#
loop_
_entity.id
_entity.type
_entity.pdbx_description
1 polymer ?
#
loop_
_entity_poly.entity_id
_entity_poly.type
_entity_poly.pdbx_seq_one_letter_code
_entity_poly.pdbx_strand_id
1 'polypeptide(L)'
;MIQRTLLRTSRVVRPSFRPQVALRTSSPSYLRATQPGVVSRWYSEASESKKEDNAKPAETETKTEPEDPVKKELEARNKEVVELKDKYLRSVADFRNLQERTKREVSAAKDFALSRFSRDLIESIDNLDRALENTPQAALAEGANTDLANLHSGLRMTETILMGTLKKHGLERFDPSPEGEKFDPNVHEAIFMTPQGDKEDGTCFTTQQKGFKLNGRVIRAAKVGVVKNS
;
A
#
# COMPACT_ATOMS: atom_id res chain seq x y z
N MET A 1 -61.98 31.31 1.46
CA MET A 1 -61.07 31.95 2.43
C MET A 1 -60.56 30.89 3.39
N ILE A 2 -59.41 30.28 3.13
CA ILE A 2 -58.77 29.31 4.03
C ILE A 2 -57.26 29.60 4.03
N GLN A 3 -56.69 29.49 5.21
CA GLN A 3 -55.61 30.30 5.76
C GLN A 3 -54.19 29.84 5.41
N ARG A 4 -53.28 30.81 5.45
CA ARG A 4 -51.82 30.71 5.47
C ARG A 4 -51.32 29.81 6.60
N THR A 5 -50.36 28.93 6.31
CA THR A 5 -49.43 28.40 7.32
C THR A 5 -47.99 28.54 6.83
N LEU A 6 -47.19 29.18 7.67
CA LEU A 6 -45.83 29.66 7.43
C LEU A 6 -44.81 28.53 7.64
N LEU A 7 -43.88 28.38 6.69
CA LEU A 7 -42.70 27.52 6.80
C LEU A 7 -41.73 28.09 7.85
N ARG A 8 -41.54 27.35 8.93
CA ARG A 8 -40.59 27.63 10.02
C ARG A 8 -39.26 26.94 9.70
N THR A 9 -38.32 27.64 9.09
CA THR A 9 -36.93 27.17 8.93
C THR A 9 -36.12 27.49 10.19
N SER A 10 -35.82 26.50 11.02
CA SER A 10 -34.89 26.64 12.14
C SER A 10 -33.44 26.53 11.65
N ARG A 11 -32.68 27.63 11.78
CA ARG A 11 -31.21 27.63 11.68
C ARG A 11 -30.62 26.95 12.92
N VAL A 12 -29.83 25.90 12.71
CA VAL A 12 -29.03 25.26 13.76
C VAL A 12 -27.74 26.07 13.95
N VAL A 13 -27.57 26.65 15.13
CA VAL A 13 -26.36 27.38 15.58
C VAL A 13 -25.37 26.34 16.12
N ARG A 14 -24.17 26.25 15.53
CA ARG A 14 -23.05 25.47 16.09
C ARG A 14 -22.18 26.39 16.96
N PRO A 15 -21.94 26.10 18.25
CA PRO A 15 -20.95 26.84 19.02
C PRO A 15 -19.55 26.27 18.76
N SER A 16 -18.62 27.15 18.37
CA SER A 16 -17.19 26.88 18.25
C SER A 16 -16.54 26.89 19.63
N PHE A 17 -16.29 25.72 20.22
CA PHE A 17 -15.45 25.57 21.41
C PHE A 17 -14.06 25.09 21.00
N ARG A 18 -13.07 25.98 21.05
CA ARG A 18 -11.63 25.66 21.03
C ARG A 18 -11.11 25.74 22.47
N PRO A 19 -10.57 24.67 23.07
CA PRO A 19 -9.79 24.83 24.27
C PRO A 19 -8.35 25.23 23.90
N GLN A 20 -7.90 26.38 24.41
CA GLN A 20 -6.47 26.69 24.46
C GLN A 20 -5.83 25.84 25.57
N VAL A 21 -4.82 25.04 25.22
CA VAL A 21 -3.96 24.37 26.20
C VAL A 21 -2.72 25.22 26.39
N ALA A 22 -2.64 25.88 27.54
CA ALA A 22 -1.46 26.62 27.98
C ALA A 22 -0.36 25.64 28.39
N LEU A 23 0.79 25.69 27.72
CA LEU A 23 2.02 25.00 28.12
C LEU A 23 2.69 25.80 29.25
N ARG A 24 2.69 25.27 30.47
CA ARG A 24 3.66 25.62 31.53
C ARG A 24 3.69 24.55 32.60
N THR A 25 4.90 24.04 32.89
CA THR A 25 5.46 23.61 34.20
C THR A 25 6.74 22.81 33.86
N SER A 26 7.90 23.45 33.95
CA SER A 26 8.82 23.38 35.10
C SER A 26 9.38 21.97 35.33
N SER A 27 10.55 21.71 34.75
CA SER A 27 11.38 20.54 35.04
C SER A 27 11.99 20.66 36.45
N PRO A 28 11.99 19.58 37.25
CA PRO A 28 13.01 19.37 38.26
C PRO A 28 13.89 18.18 37.90
N SER A 29 15.18 18.49 37.82
CA SER A 29 16.32 17.59 37.80
C SER A 29 16.33 16.59 38.96
N TYR A 30 16.55 15.31 38.65
CA TYR A 30 17.36 14.40 39.49
C TYR A 30 18.18 13.46 38.62
N LEU A 31 19.49 13.67 38.62
CA LEU A 31 20.49 12.68 38.25
C LEU A 31 20.44 11.55 39.29
N ARG A 32 20.16 10.33 38.85
CA ARG A 32 20.49 9.12 39.61
C ARG A 32 21.01 8.05 38.66
N ALA A 33 22.30 8.12 38.37
CA ALA A 33 23.02 7.04 37.71
C ALA A 33 23.42 6.01 38.78
N THR A 34 22.62 4.95 38.93
CA THR A 34 23.04 3.73 39.63
C THR A 34 23.62 2.75 38.60
N GLN A 35 24.81 2.24 38.89
CA GLN A 35 25.59 1.37 38.02
C GLN A 35 24.87 0.08 37.61
N PRO A 36 25.18 -0.53 36.45
CA PRO A 36 24.69 -1.85 36.11
C PRO A 36 25.48 -2.92 36.88
N GLY A 37 24.80 -3.58 37.82
CA GLY A 37 25.29 -4.80 38.44
C GLY A 37 25.28 -5.94 37.41
N VAL A 38 26.45 -6.57 37.22
CA VAL A 38 26.64 -7.76 36.41
C VAL A 38 25.93 -8.93 37.09
N VAL A 39 24.77 -9.35 36.56
CA VAL A 39 24.16 -10.62 36.96
C VAL A 39 24.78 -11.71 36.10
N SER A 40 25.80 -12.38 36.64
CA SER A 40 26.33 -13.60 36.05
C SER A 40 25.25 -14.67 36.07
N ARG A 41 24.86 -15.10 34.88
CA ARG A 41 23.78 -16.03 34.59
C ARG A 41 24.33 -17.44 34.76
N TRP A 42 23.94 -18.14 35.81
CA TRP A 42 24.31 -19.55 36.02
C TRP A 42 23.56 -20.41 34.99
N TYR A 43 24.27 -20.91 33.98
CA TYR A 43 23.81 -22.00 33.14
C TYR A 43 24.15 -23.31 33.85
N SER A 44 23.12 -24.08 34.23
CA SER A 44 23.27 -25.49 34.58
C SER A 44 23.27 -26.29 33.29
N GLU A 45 24.45 -26.64 32.79
CA GLU A 45 24.61 -27.74 31.82
C GLU A 45 24.75 -29.05 32.61
N ALA A 46 23.73 -29.89 32.54
CA ALA A 46 23.86 -31.32 32.79
C ALA A 46 22.87 -32.04 31.87
N SER A 47 23.40 -32.50 30.74
CA SER A 47 22.74 -33.39 29.81
C SER A 47 22.64 -34.80 30.39
N GLU A 48 21.58 -35.49 29.96
CA GLU A 48 21.08 -36.75 30.49
C GLU A 48 21.93 -37.99 30.17
N SER A 49 21.73 -38.98 31.05
CA SER A 49 21.56 -40.42 30.78
C SER A 49 22.79 -41.35 30.84
N LYS A 50 22.82 -42.18 31.89
CA LYS A 50 22.86 -43.65 31.77
C LYS A 50 22.32 -44.31 33.05
N LYS A 51 21.41 -45.26 32.87
CA LYS A 51 20.76 -46.13 33.85
C LYS A 51 21.73 -47.19 34.39
N GLU A 52 21.55 -47.60 35.65
CA GLU A 52 21.52 -49.01 36.07
C GLU A 52 20.98 -49.16 37.50
N ASP A 53 20.44 -50.35 37.78
CA ASP A 53 19.40 -50.70 38.75
C ASP A 53 19.82 -50.87 40.23
N ASN A 54 18.77 -50.84 41.08
CA ASN A 54 18.55 -51.68 42.27
C ASN A 54 18.97 -51.16 43.66
N ALA A 55 17.97 -50.78 44.50
CA ALA A 55 17.75 -51.31 45.86
C ALA A 55 16.63 -50.59 46.64
N LYS A 56 15.53 -51.34 46.88
CA LYS A 56 14.64 -51.42 48.06
C LYS A 56 13.88 -50.16 48.58
N PRO A 57 12.55 -50.28 48.86
CA PRO A 57 11.69 -49.15 49.21
C PRO A 57 11.76 -48.81 50.70
N ALA A 58 11.92 -47.53 51.02
CA ALA A 58 11.65 -46.97 52.33
C ALA A 58 10.48 -45.99 52.20
N GLU A 59 9.36 -46.40 52.79
CA GLU A 59 8.19 -45.56 53.02
C GLU A 59 8.62 -44.24 53.67
N THR A 60 8.33 -43.12 53.01
CA THR A 60 8.36 -41.81 53.67
C THR A 60 6.96 -41.24 53.59
N GLU A 61 6.35 -41.31 54.76
CA GLU A 61 5.08 -40.74 55.19
C GLU A 61 4.80 -39.40 54.51
N THR A 62 3.72 -39.39 53.72
CA THR A 62 3.08 -38.17 53.24
C THR A 62 2.41 -37.50 54.43
N LYS A 63 3.15 -36.63 55.14
CA LYS A 63 2.54 -35.66 56.07
C LYS A 63 1.80 -34.62 55.24
N THR A 64 0.51 -34.88 55.05
CA THR A 64 -0.50 -33.89 54.69
C THR A 64 -0.57 -32.84 55.81
N GLU A 65 0.17 -31.75 55.66
CA GLU A 65 -0.15 -30.52 56.37
C GLU A 65 -1.47 -29.96 55.82
N PRO A 66 -2.36 -29.42 56.67
CA PRO A 66 -3.61 -28.85 56.22
C PRO A 66 -3.32 -27.71 55.25
N GLU A 67 -3.88 -27.79 54.05
CA GLU A 67 -3.78 -26.72 53.07
C GLU A 67 -4.42 -25.46 53.65
N ASP A 68 -3.59 -24.51 54.11
CA ASP A 68 -4.06 -23.22 54.59
C ASP A 68 -4.94 -22.59 53.49
N PRO A 69 -6.20 -22.21 53.79
CA PRO A 69 -7.11 -21.65 52.80
C PRO A 69 -6.51 -20.40 52.11
N VAL A 70 -5.65 -19.68 52.83
CA VAL A 70 -4.89 -18.51 52.35
C VAL A 70 -3.89 -18.87 51.25
N LYS A 71 -3.22 -20.04 51.32
CA LYS A 71 -2.25 -20.48 50.29
C LYS A 71 -2.97 -20.82 48.98
N LYS A 72 -4.13 -21.49 49.06
CA LYS A 72 -4.98 -21.78 47.89
C LYS A 72 -5.53 -20.51 47.24
N GLU A 73 -5.96 -19.54 48.04
CA GLU A 73 -6.41 -18.24 47.53
C GLU A 73 -5.27 -17.48 46.84
N LEU A 74 -4.06 -17.48 47.43
CA LEU A 74 -2.88 -16.87 46.81
C LEU A 74 -2.49 -17.54 45.49
N GLU A 75 -2.54 -18.87 45.40
CA GLU A 75 -2.28 -19.60 44.16
C GLU A 75 -3.34 -19.32 43.08
N ALA A 76 -4.62 -19.25 43.45
CA ALA A 76 -5.70 -18.88 42.54
C ALA A 76 -5.50 -17.47 41.99
N ARG A 77 -5.19 -16.49 42.85
CA ARG A 77 -4.87 -15.12 42.43
C ARG A 77 -3.63 -15.04 41.56
N ASN A 78 -2.60 -15.82 41.84
CA ASN A 78 -1.40 -15.86 41.01
C ASN A 78 -1.69 -16.43 39.61
N LYS A 79 -2.54 -17.46 39.51
CA LYS A 79 -3.01 -18.00 38.22
C LYS A 79 -3.81 -16.96 37.44
N GLU A 80 -4.75 -16.26 38.09
CA GLU A 80 -5.50 -15.16 37.48
C GLU A 80 -4.56 -14.06 36.94
N VAL A 81 -3.54 -13.69 37.72
CA VAL A 81 -2.54 -12.68 37.29
C VAL A 81 -1.75 -13.15 36.07
N VAL A 82 -1.34 -14.42 36.02
CA VAL A 82 -0.63 -14.98 34.87
C VAL A 82 -1.53 -15.00 33.64
N GLU A 83 -2.77 -15.44 33.77
CA GLU A 83 -3.75 -15.43 32.66
C GLU A 83 -4.04 -14.02 32.15
N LEU A 84 -4.20 -13.04 33.04
CA LEU A 84 -4.43 -11.65 32.66
C LEU A 84 -3.21 -11.04 31.98
N LYS A 85 -2.00 -11.36 32.45
CA LYS A 85 -0.76 -10.94 31.79
C LYS A 85 -0.63 -11.53 30.39
N ASP A 86 -0.95 -12.81 30.21
CA ASP A 86 -0.93 -13.45 28.91
C ASP A 86 -1.95 -12.82 27.94
N LYS A 87 -3.20 -12.65 28.39
CA LYS A 87 -4.24 -11.93 27.63
C LYS A 87 -3.80 -10.51 27.26
N TYR A 88 -3.19 -9.79 28.21
CA TYR A 88 -2.67 -8.45 27.97
C TYR A 88 -1.56 -8.45 26.92
N LEU A 89 -0.53 -9.28 27.08
CA LEU A 89 0.57 -9.39 26.12
C LEU A 89 0.07 -9.75 24.71
N ARG A 90 -0.89 -10.68 24.63
CA ARG A 90 -1.54 -11.06 23.36
C ARG A 90 -2.28 -9.89 22.73
N SER A 91 -3.12 -9.19 23.49
CA SER A 91 -3.84 -8.01 22.97
C SER A 91 -2.91 -6.89 22.50
N VAL A 92 -1.78 -6.67 23.19
CA VAL A 92 -0.75 -5.73 22.76
C VAL A 92 -0.10 -6.17 21.44
N ALA A 93 0.16 -7.46 21.28
CA ALA A 93 0.67 -8.02 20.03
C ALA A 93 -0.33 -7.85 18.87
N ASP A 94 -1.61 -8.18 19.11
CA ASP A 94 -2.68 -8.03 18.12
C ASP A 94 -2.86 -6.56 17.70
N PHE A 95 -2.77 -5.63 18.66
CA PHE A 95 -2.83 -4.20 18.36
C PHE A 95 -1.66 -3.73 17.50
N ARG A 96 -0.44 -4.19 17.76
CA ARG A 96 0.74 -3.87 16.92
C ARG A 96 0.59 -4.42 15.51
N ASN A 97 0.14 -5.67 15.37
CA ASN A 97 -0.14 -6.28 14.07
C ASN A 97 -1.21 -5.50 13.30
N LEU A 98 -2.27 -5.05 13.99
CA LEU A 98 -3.32 -4.23 13.40
C LEU A 98 -2.79 -2.85 12.98
N GLN A 99 -1.94 -2.21 13.79
CA GLN A 99 -1.31 -0.94 13.41
C GLN A 99 -0.43 -1.08 12.16
N GLU A 100 0.37 -2.14 12.07
CA GLU A 100 1.21 -2.37 10.89
C GLU A 100 0.36 -2.66 9.64
N ARG A 101 -0.68 -3.48 9.80
CA ARG A 101 -1.61 -3.80 8.71
C ARG A 101 -2.34 -2.56 8.22
N THR A 102 -2.92 -1.77 9.12
CA THR A 102 -3.64 -0.53 8.77
C THR A 102 -2.72 0.48 8.11
N LYS A 103 -1.46 0.61 8.53
CA LYS A 103 -0.47 1.46 7.83
C LYS A 103 -0.27 1.05 6.38
N ARG A 104 -0.12 -0.26 6.11
CA ARG A 104 0.04 -0.81 4.75
C ARG A 104 -1.24 -0.65 3.92
N GLU A 105 -2.41 -0.85 4.52
CA GLU A 105 -3.70 -0.65 3.85
C GLU A 105 -3.92 0.82 3.50
N VAL A 106 -3.56 1.76 4.39
CA VAL A 106 -3.66 3.20 4.14
C VAL A 106 -2.68 3.65 3.07
N SER A 107 -1.44 3.16 3.04
CA SER A 107 -0.51 3.48 1.95
C SER A 107 -1.02 2.94 0.62
N ALA A 108 -1.45 1.67 0.58
CA ALA A 108 -2.03 1.06 -0.60
C ALA A 108 -3.28 1.82 -1.09
N ALA A 109 -4.16 2.23 -0.18
CA ALA A 109 -5.36 3.01 -0.52
C ALA A 109 -5.00 4.37 -1.13
N LYS A 110 -3.95 5.04 -0.64
CA LYS A 110 -3.46 6.30 -1.24
C LYS A 110 -2.92 6.08 -2.64
N ASP A 111 -2.16 5.01 -2.84
CA ASP A 111 -1.60 4.67 -4.16
C ASP A 111 -2.70 4.31 -5.16
N PHE A 112 -3.78 3.65 -4.71
CA PHE A 112 -4.91 3.27 -5.56
C PHE A 112 -6.01 4.33 -5.68
N ALA A 113 -6.02 5.37 -4.85
CA ALA A 113 -7.07 6.38 -4.86
C ALA A 113 -7.23 7.05 -6.23
N LEU A 114 -6.13 7.22 -6.96
CA LEU A 114 -6.12 7.84 -8.29
C LEU A 114 -6.39 6.85 -9.43
N SER A 115 -6.37 5.53 -9.19
CA SER A 115 -6.44 4.52 -10.26
C SER A 115 -7.67 4.65 -11.18
N ARG A 116 -8.85 4.84 -10.60
CA ARG A 116 -10.11 5.01 -11.35
C ARG A 116 -10.12 6.32 -12.14
N PHE A 117 -9.73 7.40 -11.49
CA PHE A 117 -9.61 8.72 -12.12
C PHE A 117 -8.62 8.70 -13.29
N SER A 118 -7.47 8.06 -13.09
CA SER A 118 -6.45 7.88 -14.14
C SER A 118 -6.99 7.08 -15.32
N ARG A 119 -7.78 6.02 -15.11
CA ARG A 119 -8.39 5.24 -16.20
C ARG A 119 -9.32 6.10 -17.06
N ASP A 120 -10.18 6.89 -16.44
CA ASP A 120 -11.12 7.77 -17.16
C ASP A 120 -10.36 8.89 -17.91
N LEU A 121 -9.28 9.41 -17.32
CA LEU A 121 -8.45 10.42 -17.95
C LEU A 121 -7.66 9.87 -19.14
N ILE A 122 -7.16 8.65 -19.05
CA ILE A 122 -6.43 7.95 -20.11
C ILE A 122 -7.29 7.85 -21.39
N GLU A 123 -8.60 7.60 -21.27
CA GLU A 123 -9.50 7.57 -22.43
C GLU A 123 -9.58 8.94 -23.14
N SER A 124 -9.53 10.03 -22.38
CA SER A 124 -9.50 11.39 -22.93
C SER A 124 -8.17 11.69 -23.62
N ILE A 125 -7.05 11.19 -23.10
CA ILE A 125 -5.72 11.32 -23.71
C ILE A 125 -5.67 10.57 -25.04
N ASP A 126 -6.21 9.35 -25.09
CA ASP A 126 -6.30 8.58 -26.34
C ASP A 126 -7.14 9.29 -27.41
N ASN A 127 -8.20 9.98 -27.01
CA ASN A 127 -8.98 10.79 -27.94
C ASN A 127 -8.17 11.97 -28.50
N LEU A 128 -7.32 12.58 -27.67
CA LEU A 128 -6.40 13.63 -28.11
C LEU A 128 -5.32 13.06 -29.07
N ASP A 129 -4.73 11.91 -28.73
CA ASP A 129 -3.78 11.20 -29.61
C ASP A 129 -4.43 10.89 -30.97
N ARG A 130 -5.65 10.33 -30.95
CA ARG A 130 -6.40 10.01 -32.17
C ARG A 130 -6.73 11.26 -33.00
N ALA A 131 -6.98 12.40 -32.36
CA ALA A 131 -7.19 13.67 -33.07
C ALA A 131 -5.90 14.15 -33.76
N LEU A 132 -4.74 14.01 -33.09
CA LEU A 132 -3.44 14.33 -33.66
C LEU A 132 -3.10 13.41 -34.84
N GLU A 133 -3.31 12.09 -34.69
CA GLU A 133 -3.01 11.09 -35.73
C GLU A 133 -3.93 11.18 -36.96
N ASN A 134 -5.20 11.54 -36.76
CA ASN A 134 -6.16 11.70 -37.87
C ASN A 134 -5.96 12.99 -38.69
N THR A 135 -5.09 13.90 -38.25
CA THR A 135 -4.86 15.15 -39.00
C THR A 135 -3.99 14.83 -40.23
N PRO A 136 -4.48 15.02 -41.46
CA PRO A 136 -3.75 14.60 -42.65
C PRO A 136 -2.45 15.42 -42.81
N GLN A 137 -1.31 14.74 -42.89
CA GLN A 137 0.01 15.36 -43.10
C GLN A 137 0.03 16.29 -44.32
N ALA A 138 -0.75 16.00 -45.37
CA ALA A 138 -0.86 16.85 -46.55
C ALA A 138 -1.45 18.24 -46.26
N ALA A 139 -2.34 18.36 -45.27
CA ALA A 139 -2.90 19.65 -44.84
C ALA A 139 -2.00 20.41 -43.86
N LEU A 140 -1.01 19.72 -43.28
CA LEU A 140 0.00 20.27 -42.38
C LEU A 140 1.28 20.74 -43.11
N ALA A 141 1.38 20.47 -44.42
CA ALA A 141 2.50 20.90 -45.24
C ALA A 141 2.54 22.44 -45.37
N GLU A 142 3.75 23.00 -45.41
CA GLU A 142 3.96 24.45 -45.56
C GLU A 142 3.22 24.97 -46.81
N GLY A 143 2.29 25.90 -46.58
CA GLY A 143 1.51 26.55 -47.64
C GLY A 143 0.09 26.01 -47.89
N ALA A 144 -0.32 24.90 -47.26
CA ALA A 144 -1.68 24.35 -47.43
C ALA A 144 -2.71 25.08 -46.55
N ASN A 145 -2.54 25.02 -45.22
CA ASN A 145 -3.40 25.71 -44.25
C ASN A 145 -2.60 26.05 -42.99
N THR A 146 -2.12 27.30 -42.89
CA THR A 146 -1.31 27.78 -41.75
C THR A 146 -2.04 27.67 -40.41
N ASP A 147 -3.37 27.90 -40.41
CA ASP A 147 -4.17 27.88 -39.18
C ASP A 147 -4.31 26.46 -38.61
N LEU A 148 -4.44 25.46 -39.49
CA LEU A 148 -4.49 24.05 -39.07
C LEU A 148 -3.14 23.57 -38.53
N ALA A 149 -2.03 23.98 -39.15
CA ALA A 149 -0.69 23.68 -38.65
C ALA A 149 -0.44 24.30 -37.26
N ASN A 150 -0.85 25.54 -37.06
CA ASN A 150 -0.76 26.23 -35.76
C ASN A 150 -1.62 25.53 -34.69
N LEU A 151 -2.85 25.13 -35.03
CA LEU A 151 -3.72 24.38 -34.12
C LEU A 151 -3.11 23.03 -33.73
N HIS A 152 -2.63 22.26 -34.70
CA HIS A 152 -1.97 20.97 -34.46
C HIS A 152 -0.74 21.12 -33.57
N SER A 153 0.09 22.14 -33.79
CA SER A 153 1.22 22.49 -32.92
C SER A 153 0.77 22.79 -31.48
N GLY A 154 -0.26 23.62 -31.31
CA GLY A 154 -0.82 23.95 -29.99
C GLY A 154 -1.39 22.74 -29.24
N LEU A 155 -2.04 21.82 -29.95
CA LEU A 155 -2.52 20.56 -29.38
C LEU A 155 -1.35 19.67 -28.92
N ARG A 156 -0.28 19.55 -29.73
CA ARG A 156 0.93 18.79 -29.37
C ARG A 156 1.67 19.39 -28.16
N MET A 157 1.70 20.71 -28.04
CA MET A 157 2.22 21.38 -26.84
C MET A 157 1.39 21.06 -25.60
N THR A 158 0.06 21.05 -25.75
CA THR A 158 -0.87 20.72 -24.66
C THR A 158 -0.72 19.27 -24.22
N GLU A 159 -0.59 18.32 -25.16
CA GLU A 159 -0.28 16.92 -24.88
C GLU A 159 1.03 16.80 -24.07
N THR A 160 2.09 17.50 -24.50
CA THR A 160 3.39 17.46 -23.82
C THR A 160 3.30 17.97 -22.37
N ILE A 161 2.58 19.07 -22.14
CA ILE A 161 2.36 19.63 -20.80
C ILE A 161 1.54 18.67 -19.94
N LEU A 162 0.46 18.11 -20.50
CA LEU A 162 -0.40 17.15 -19.83
C LEU A 162 0.36 15.88 -19.44
N MET A 163 1.17 15.34 -20.35
CA MET A 163 2.04 14.19 -20.05
C MET A 163 3.07 14.55 -18.97
N GLY A 164 3.60 15.77 -18.97
CA GLY A 164 4.51 16.26 -17.94
C GLY A 164 3.86 16.37 -16.56
N THR A 165 2.59 16.80 -16.46
CA THR A 165 1.87 16.86 -15.19
C THR A 165 1.51 15.46 -14.69
N LEU A 166 1.12 14.55 -15.57
CA LEU A 166 0.79 13.16 -15.22
C LEU A 166 1.99 12.39 -14.67
N LYS A 167 3.17 12.58 -15.26
CA LYS A 167 4.43 12.01 -14.75
C LYS A 167 4.73 12.45 -13.32
N LYS A 168 4.45 13.71 -12.95
CA LYS A 168 4.63 14.21 -11.56
C LYS A 168 3.72 13.49 -10.55
N HIS A 169 2.58 12.99 -10.99
CA HIS A 169 1.66 12.20 -10.18
C HIS A 169 1.90 10.68 -10.29
N GLY A 170 3.04 10.28 -10.87
CA GLY A 170 3.44 8.88 -10.98
C GLY A 170 2.77 8.11 -12.12
N LEU A 171 2.08 8.79 -13.05
CA LEU A 171 1.47 8.18 -14.22
C LEU A 171 2.42 8.25 -15.42
N GLU A 172 2.91 7.09 -15.83
CA GLU A 172 3.91 6.91 -16.87
C GLU A 172 3.30 6.20 -18.08
N ARG A 173 3.49 6.79 -19.26
CA ARG A 173 3.14 6.18 -20.54
C ARG A 173 4.32 5.34 -21.01
N PHE A 174 4.03 4.12 -21.45
CA PHE A 174 5.02 3.24 -22.05
C PHE A 174 4.55 2.79 -23.44
N ASP A 175 5.49 2.72 -24.36
CA ASP A 175 5.28 2.33 -25.75
C ASP A 175 6.42 1.39 -26.18
N PRO A 176 6.15 0.08 -26.36
CA PRO A 176 7.18 -0.90 -26.70
C PRO A 176 7.56 -0.93 -28.20
N SER A 177 6.82 -0.25 -29.07
CA SER A 177 7.06 -0.24 -30.53
C SER A 177 8.37 0.43 -30.97
N PRO A 178 8.77 1.62 -30.46
CA PRO A 178 10.00 2.28 -30.90
C PRO A 178 11.28 1.59 -30.43
N GLU A 179 11.23 0.90 -29.28
CA GLU A 179 12.41 0.26 -28.68
C GLU A 179 12.61 -1.18 -29.16
N GLY A 180 11.61 -1.77 -29.84
CA GLY A 180 11.65 -3.19 -30.21
C GLY A 180 11.73 -4.09 -28.98
N GLU A 181 10.98 -3.73 -27.92
CA GLU A 181 11.02 -4.47 -26.67
C GLU A 181 10.40 -5.86 -26.83
N LYS A 182 10.94 -6.84 -26.10
CA LYS A 182 10.36 -8.20 -26.04
C LYS A 182 8.99 -8.16 -25.38
N PHE A 183 8.09 -9.00 -25.85
CA PHE A 183 6.75 -9.09 -25.28
C PHE A 183 6.78 -9.61 -23.83
N ASP A 184 6.31 -8.79 -22.89
CA ASP A 184 6.08 -9.18 -21.49
C ASP A 184 4.56 -9.24 -21.20
N PRO A 185 4.01 -10.43 -20.89
CA PRO A 185 2.58 -10.62 -20.59
C PRO A 185 2.07 -9.79 -19.41
N ASN A 186 2.93 -9.31 -18.51
CA ASN A 186 2.49 -8.52 -17.36
C ASN A 186 2.12 -7.08 -17.73
N VAL A 187 2.68 -6.56 -18.82
CA VAL A 187 2.55 -5.16 -19.25
C VAL A 187 1.95 -5.01 -20.65
N HIS A 188 2.00 -6.06 -21.47
CA HIS A 188 1.59 -6.04 -22.87
C HIS A 188 0.39 -6.97 -23.14
N GLU A 189 -0.53 -6.51 -23.97
CA GLU A 189 -1.66 -7.28 -24.50
C GLU A 189 -1.43 -7.49 -26.01
N ALA A 190 -1.16 -8.73 -26.43
CA ALA A 190 -0.97 -9.05 -27.84
C ALA A 190 -2.32 -9.20 -28.54
N ILE A 191 -2.63 -8.30 -29.47
CA ILE A 191 -3.89 -8.36 -30.23
C ILE A 191 -3.76 -9.22 -31.48
N PHE A 192 -2.61 -9.16 -32.16
CA PHE A 192 -2.37 -9.87 -33.40
C PHE A 192 -0.90 -10.23 -33.56
N MET A 193 -0.66 -11.24 -34.40
CA MET A 193 0.67 -11.71 -34.76
C MET A 193 0.88 -11.53 -36.26
N THR A 194 2.03 -10.98 -36.65
CA THR A 194 2.37 -10.79 -38.07
C THR A 194 3.79 -11.28 -38.34
N PRO A 195 4.02 -12.06 -39.41
CA PRO A 195 5.38 -12.42 -39.81
C PRO A 195 6.09 -11.17 -40.36
N GLN A 196 7.26 -10.87 -39.80
CA GLN A 196 8.12 -9.76 -40.19
C GLN A 196 9.56 -10.29 -40.18
N GLY A 197 10.07 -10.60 -41.37
CA GLY A 197 11.40 -11.22 -41.53
C GLY A 197 12.56 -10.36 -41.02
N ASP A 198 12.33 -9.07 -40.81
CA ASP A 198 13.33 -8.12 -40.35
C ASP A 198 13.50 -8.08 -38.81
N LYS A 199 12.61 -8.71 -38.03
CA LYS A 199 12.62 -8.66 -36.56
C LYS A 199 12.55 -10.05 -35.92
N GLU A 200 13.09 -10.15 -34.70
CA GLU A 200 13.07 -11.39 -33.91
C GLU A 200 11.65 -11.78 -33.46
N ASP A 201 11.41 -13.08 -33.35
CA ASP A 201 10.15 -13.64 -32.84
C ASP A 201 9.88 -13.22 -31.40
N GLY A 202 8.62 -12.92 -31.11
CA GLY A 202 8.20 -12.47 -29.78
C GLY A 202 8.48 -10.99 -29.50
N THR A 203 8.94 -10.23 -30.49
CA THR A 203 9.19 -8.78 -30.37
C THR A 203 7.92 -7.98 -30.68
N CYS A 204 7.70 -6.89 -29.94
CA CYS A 204 6.63 -5.93 -30.24
C CYS A 204 7.01 -5.09 -31.46
N PHE A 205 6.29 -5.24 -32.58
CA PHE A 205 6.55 -4.46 -33.80
C PHE A 205 5.82 -3.12 -33.79
N THR A 206 4.56 -3.12 -33.40
CA THR A 206 3.67 -1.95 -33.46
C THR A 206 2.77 -1.90 -32.23
N THR A 207 2.51 -0.70 -31.74
CA THR A 207 1.60 -0.43 -30.63
C THR A 207 0.36 0.26 -31.18
N GLN A 208 -0.79 -0.38 -31.07
CA GLN A 208 -2.07 0.23 -31.46
C GLN A 208 -2.62 1.16 -30.38
N GLN A 209 -2.45 0.78 -29.12
CA GLN A 209 -2.90 1.56 -27.97
C GLN A 209 -1.82 1.55 -26.91
N LYS A 210 -1.33 2.74 -26.54
CA LYS A 210 -0.19 2.90 -25.64
C LYS A 210 -0.55 2.49 -24.21
N GLY A 211 0.42 1.97 -23.47
CA GLY A 211 0.21 1.49 -22.11
C GLY A 211 0.42 2.59 -21.06
N PHE A 212 -0.17 2.41 -19.88
CA PHE A 212 0.02 3.31 -18.74
C PHE A 212 0.26 2.57 -17.43
N LYS A 213 1.28 3.03 -16.68
CA LYS A 213 1.62 2.58 -15.32
C LYS A 213 1.39 3.72 -14.33
N LEU A 214 0.87 3.40 -13.15
CA LEU A 214 0.72 4.31 -12.02
C LEU A 214 1.56 3.78 -10.85
N ASN A 215 2.59 4.51 -10.43
CA ASN A 215 3.48 4.13 -9.34
C ASN A 215 4.01 2.68 -9.48
N GLY A 216 4.39 2.29 -10.71
CA GLY A 216 4.88 0.94 -11.03
C GLY A 216 3.81 -0.13 -11.28
N ARG A 217 2.53 0.15 -11.01
CA ARG A 217 1.43 -0.77 -11.32
C ARG A 217 0.80 -0.48 -12.68
N VAL A 218 0.53 -1.51 -13.47
CA VAL A 218 -0.17 -1.37 -14.76
C VAL A 218 -1.65 -1.03 -14.53
N ILE A 219 -2.10 0.11 -15.06
CA ILE A 219 -3.52 0.50 -15.09
C ILE A 219 -4.17 0.05 -16.40
N ARG A 220 -3.40 0.15 -17.48
CA ARG A 220 -3.76 -0.32 -18.81
C ARG A 220 -2.54 -0.90 -19.51
N ALA A 221 -2.66 -2.13 -20.00
CA ALA A 221 -1.63 -2.76 -20.81
C ALA A 221 -1.51 -2.08 -22.18
N ALA A 222 -0.30 -2.05 -22.75
CA ALA A 222 -0.13 -1.62 -24.13
C ALA A 222 -0.63 -2.71 -25.07
N LYS A 223 -1.47 -2.34 -26.03
CA LYS A 223 -1.95 -3.26 -27.06
C LYS A 223 -1.00 -3.27 -28.23
N VAL A 224 -0.40 -4.42 -28.45
CA VAL A 224 0.74 -4.59 -29.37
C VAL A 224 0.48 -5.66 -30.41
N GLY A 225 1.10 -5.48 -31.57
CA GLY A 225 1.30 -6.52 -32.57
C GLY A 225 2.66 -7.19 -32.33
N VAL A 226 2.66 -8.51 -32.19
CA VAL A 226 3.87 -9.30 -31.91
C VAL A 226 4.36 -9.98 -33.19
N VAL A 227 5.68 -10.02 -33.38
CA VAL A 227 6.27 -10.73 -34.52
C VAL A 227 6.24 -12.22 -34.25
N LYS A 228 5.75 -12.98 -35.23
CA LYS A 228 5.85 -14.43 -35.27
C LYS A 228 6.25 -14.83 -36.67
N ASN A 229 7.53 -15.01 -36.90
CA ASN A 229 8.03 -15.67 -38.09
C ASN A 229 7.69 -17.16 -37.96
N SER A 230 7.16 -17.72 -39.05
CA SER A 230 6.64 -19.09 -39.07
C SER A 230 7.75 -20.12 -39.04
#